data_AF-A0A2A6BWA5-F1
#
_entry.id   AF-A0A2A6BWA5-F1
#
_cell.length_a   1.000
_cell.length_b   1.000
_cell.length_c   1.000
_cell.angle_alpha   90.00
_cell.angle_beta   90.00
_cell.angle_gamma   90.00
#
_symmetry.space_group_name_H-M   'P 1'
#
loop_
_entity.id
_entity.type
_entity.pdbx_description
1 polymer ?
#
loop_
_entity_poly.entity_id
_entity_poly.type
_entity_poly.pdbx_seq_one_letter_code
_entity_poly.pdbx_strand_id
1 'polypeptide(L)'
;MEEVPRLSPFEQLPPDLLWKIIDYSFERVFHLRSASRIIKSRVNDYSMIRRNATLVDEFGLSGLKDNLLTISISLRHCNSKLFKLRLIRKPSFKFMKLIKLGT
;
A
#
# COMPACT_ATOMS: atom_id res chain seq x y z
N MET A 1 26.18 27.20 -19.84
CA MET A 1 24.78 27.53 -19.57
C MET A 1 24.14 26.27 -19.02
N GLU A 2 23.78 26.27 -17.75
CA GLU A 2 23.07 25.13 -17.13
C GLU A 2 21.62 25.17 -17.61
N GLU A 3 21.18 24.15 -18.35
CA GLU A 3 19.76 24.00 -18.66
C GLU A 3 19.01 23.72 -17.36
N VAL A 4 18.18 24.66 -16.91
CA VAL A 4 17.27 24.41 -15.79
C VAL A 4 16.28 23.33 -16.24
N PRO A 5 16.24 22.16 -15.60
CA PRO A 5 15.34 21.10 -16.01
C PRO A 5 13.90 21.59 -15.84
N ARG A 6 13.19 21.71 -16.98
CA ARG A 6 11.79 22.10 -16.99
C ARG A 6 10.98 20.98 -16.34
N LEU A 7 10.37 21.29 -15.21
CA LEU A 7 9.43 20.39 -14.54
C LEU A 7 8.29 20.03 -15.48
N SER A 8 7.88 18.77 -15.47
CA SER A 8 6.66 18.37 -16.17
C SER A 8 5.44 19.11 -15.58
N PRO A 9 4.36 19.33 -16.36
CA PRO A 9 3.13 19.94 -15.85
C PRO A 9 2.59 19.22 -14.60
N PHE A 10 2.83 17.91 -14.50
CA PHE A 10 2.43 17.08 -13.37
C PHE A 10 3.25 17.35 -12.10
N GLU A 11 4.54 17.66 -12.24
CA GLU A 11 5.43 18.05 -11.12
C GLU A 11 5.22 19.48 -10.66
N GLN A 12 4.62 20.32 -11.50
CA GLN A 12 4.24 21.70 -11.16
C GLN A 12 2.92 21.76 -10.36
N LEU A 13 2.20 20.65 -10.22
CA LEU A 13 0.96 20.64 -9.48
C LEU A 13 1.20 20.94 -7.99
N PRO A 14 0.31 21.75 -7.38
CA PRO A 14 0.23 21.87 -5.93
C PRO A 14 0.10 20.49 -5.26
N PRO A 15 0.72 20.28 -4.09
CA PRO A 15 0.68 19.00 -3.39
C PRO A 15 -0.74 18.47 -3.20
N ASP A 16 -1.69 19.33 -2.82
CA ASP A 16 -3.08 18.93 -2.55
C ASP A 16 -3.79 18.38 -3.79
N LEU A 17 -3.52 18.95 -4.97
CA LEU A 17 -4.08 18.45 -6.23
C LEU A 17 -3.46 17.11 -6.62
N LEU A 18 -2.16 16.98 -6.46
CA LEU A 18 -1.45 15.73 -6.71
C LEU A 18 -1.95 14.62 -5.77
N TRP A 19 -2.21 14.94 -4.50
CA TRP A 19 -2.74 14.00 -3.52
C TRP A 19 -4.16 13.55 -3.84
N LYS A 20 -5.02 14.44 -4.36
CA LYS A 20 -6.35 14.05 -4.86
C LYS A 20 -6.27 13.08 -6.03
N ILE A 21 -5.30 13.25 -6.93
CA ILE A 21 -5.05 12.32 -8.04
C ILE A 21 -4.57 10.96 -7.51
N ILE A 22 -3.69 10.98 -6.50
CA ILE A 22 -3.23 9.78 -5.80
C ILE A 22 -4.42 9.07 -5.11
N ASP A 23 -5.29 9.80 -4.41
CA ASP A 23 -6.51 9.26 -3.78
C ASP A 23 -7.41 8.57 -4.81
N TYR A 24 -7.55 9.15 -6.01
CA TYR A 24 -8.35 8.58 -7.09
C TYR A 24 -7.77 7.28 -7.66
N SER A 25 -6.44 7.13 -7.66
CA SER A 25 -5.77 5.97 -8.26
C SER A 25 -4.65 5.43 -7.37
N PHE A 26 -5.04 5.01 -6.16
CA PHE A 26 -4.10 4.48 -5.17
C PHE A 26 -3.29 3.28 -5.70
N GLU A 27 -3.90 2.45 -6.56
CA GLU A 27 -3.22 1.29 -7.18
C GLU A 27 -2.05 1.66 -8.08
N ARG A 28 -2.06 2.87 -8.64
CA ARG A 28 -1.03 3.36 -9.57
C ARG A 28 0.04 4.20 -8.89
N VAL A 29 -0.05 4.41 -7.58
CA VAL A 29 0.89 5.23 -6.80
C VAL A 29 2.32 4.68 -6.87
N PHE A 30 2.46 3.36 -6.94
CA PHE A 30 3.78 2.74 -7.15
C PHE A 30 4.41 3.12 -8.49
N HIS A 31 3.61 3.22 -9.56
CA HIS A 31 4.08 3.67 -10.87
C HIS A 31 4.42 5.17 -10.88
N LEU A 32 3.62 5.99 -10.17
CA LEU A 32 3.93 7.42 -9.98
C LEU A 32 5.27 7.61 -9.27
N ARG A 33 5.56 6.77 -8.26
CA ARG A 33 6.83 6.82 -7.52
C ARG A 33 8.06 6.52 -8.39
N SER A 34 7.90 5.79 -9.50
CA SER A 34 8.97 5.53 -10.47
C SER A 34 9.12 6.62 -11.54
N ALA A 35 8.18 7.55 -11.66
CA ALA A 35 8.16 8.54 -12.74
C ALA A 35 9.25 9.61 -12.59
N SER A 36 9.42 10.17 -11.38
CA SER A 36 10.45 11.17 -11.11
C SER A 36 10.82 11.26 -9.63
N ARG A 37 11.95 11.91 -9.32
CA ARG A 37 12.38 12.16 -7.93
C ARG A 37 11.41 13.06 -7.17
N ILE A 38 10.82 14.06 -7.85
CA ILE A 38 9.88 15.00 -7.25
C ILE A 38 8.57 14.28 -6.92
N ILE A 39 8.01 13.54 -7.87
CA ILE A 39 6.80 12.76 -7.65
C ILE A 39 7.01 11.72 -6.54
N LYS A 40 8.17 11.04 -6.52
CA LYS A 40 8.54 10.14 -5.43
C LYS A 40 8.51 10.83 -4.07
N SER A 41 9.08 12.04 -3.95
CA SER A 41 9.05 12.81 -2.70
C SER A 41 7.61 13.10 -2.28
N ARG A 42 6.79 13.62 -3.21
CA ARG A 42 5.40 13.96 -2.92
C ARG A 42 4.53 12.76 -2.54
N VAL A 43 4.76 11.61 -3.16
CA VAL A 43 4.11 10.34 -2.82
C VAL A 43 4.52 9.88 -1.41
N ASN A 44 5.79 10.08 -1.03
CA ASN A 44 6.24 9.76 0.32
C ASN A 44 5.59 10.71 1.35
N ASP A 45 5.55 12.01 1.07
CA ASP A 45 4.89 13.01 1.94
C ASP A 45 3.41 12.65 2.12
N TYR A 46 2.73 12.34 1.01
CA TYR A 46 1.36 11.85 1.02
C TYR A 46 1.20 10.62 1.92
N SER A 47 2.09 9.63 1.81
CA SER A 47 2.02 8.41 2.62
C SER A 47 2.22 8.67 4.12
N MET A 48 2.97 9.72 4.49
CA MET A 48 3.13 10.12 5.89
C MET A 48 1.88 10.82 6.44
N ILE A 49 1.16 11.57 5.60
CA ILE A 49 -0.09 12.27 5.96
C ILE A 49 -1.25 11.27 6.03
N ARG A 50 -1.32 10.34 5.08
CA ARG A 50 -2.35 9.29 4.97
C ARG A 50 -2.01 8.02 5.75
N ARG A 51 -1.23 8.10 6.83
CA ARG A 51 -0.93 6.94 7.73
C ARG A 51 -2.17 6.17 8.20
N ASN A 52 -3.36 6.77 8.08
CA ASN A 52 -4.65 6.19 8.45
C ASN A 52 -5.46 5.60 7.29
N ALA A 53 -4.89 5.43 6.09
CA ALA A 53 -5.53 4.60 5.06
C ALA A 53 -5.37 3.13 5.47
N THR A 54 -6.21 2.69 6.41
CA THR A 54 -6.31 1.29 6.83
C THR A 54 -6.75 0.45 5.63
N LEU A 55 -5.77 -0.14 4.95
CA LEU A 55 -6.00 -1.17 3.93
C LEU A 55 -6.66 -2.40 4.55
N VAL A 56 -6.33 -2.66 5.82
CA VAL A 56 -6.85 -3.74 6.67
C VAL A 56 -7.84 -3.14 7.65
N ASP A 57 -9.09 -3.59 7.58
CA ASP A 57 -10.13 -3.21 8.54
C ASP A 57 -9.95 -3.98 9.84
N GLU A 58 -9.62 -5.27 9.77
CA GLU A 58 -9.37 -6.12 10.94
C GLU A 58 -8.21 -7.08 10.71
N PHE A 59 -7.38 -7.24 11.75
CA PHE A 59 -6.31 -8.23 11.79
C PHE A 59 -6.47 -9.08 13.04
N GLY A 60 -6.58 -10.40 12.85
CA GLY A 60 -6.75 -11.36 13.92
C GLY A 60 -5.74 -12.50 13.83
N LEU A 61 -5.32 -12.97 15.00
CA LEU A 61 -4.59 -14.22 15.18
C LEU A 61 -5.47 -15.12 16.02
N SER A 62 -5.82 -16.29 15.50
CA SER A 62 -6.63 -17.25 16.25
C SER A 62 -6.02 -18.64 16.19
N GLY A 63 -6.08 -19.31 17.35
CA GLY A 63 -5.84 -20.73 17.51
C GLY A 63 -4.38 -21.17 17.46
N LEU A 64 -4.03 -22.03 18.41
CA LEU A 64 -2.96 -23.03 18.33
C LEU A 64 -3.59 -24.42 18.47
N LYS A 65 -4.81 -24.61 17.95
CA LYS A 65 -5.44 -25.93 17.92
C LYS A 65 -4.67 -26.76 16.89
N ASP A 66 -4.15 -27.92 17.32
CA ASP A 66 -3.39 -28.83 16.46
C ASP A 66 -2.12 -28.20 15.83
N ASN A 67 -1.46 -27.26 16.51
CA ASN A 67 -0.30 -26.50 16.01
C ASN A 67 -0.58 -25.65 14.74
N LEU A 68 -1.84 -25.33 14.45
CA LEU A 68 -2.22 -24.53 13.29
C LEU A 68 -2.48 -23.08 13.70
N LEU A 69 -1.62 -22.16 13.26
CA LEU A 69 -1.81 -20.72 13.42
C LEU A 69 -2.73 -20.20 12.31
N THR A 70 -3.90 -19.66 12.67
CA THR A 70 -4.80 -19.01 11.71
C THR A 70 -4.60 -17.50 11.76
N ILE A 71 -4.23 -16.92 10.61
CA ILE A 71 -4.13 -15.47 10.42
C ILE A 71 -5.37 -15.03 9.65
N SER A 72 -6.20 -14.17 10.25
CA SER A 72 -7.36 -13.55 9.60
C SER A 72 -7.04 -12.09 9.28
N ILE A 73 -7.27 -11.69 8.03
CA ILE A 73 -7.09 -10.31 7.56
C ILE A 73 -8.37 -9.93 6.81
N SER A 74 -9.09 -8.95 7.34
CA SER A 74 -10.29 -8.37 6.73
C SER A 74 -9.89 -7.10 5.98
N LEU A 75 -10.31 -6.99 4.72
CA LEU A 75 -10.01 -5.86 3.84
C LEU A 75 -11.31 -5.44 3.16
N ARG A 76 -11.53 -4.13 2.96
CA ARG A 76 -12.61 -3.66 2.09
C ARG A 76 -12.47 -4.27 0.70
N HIS A 77 -13.61 -4.66 0.11
CA HIS A 77 -13.63 -5.27 -1.22
C HIS A 77 -12.87 -4.44 -2.28
N CYS A 78 -13.00 -3.11 -2.23
CA CYS A 78 -12.30 -2.17 -3.11
C CYS A 78 -10.77 -2.19 -2.96
N ASN A 79 -10.24 -2.60 -1.81
CA ASN A 79 -8.81 -2.65 -1.52
C ASN A 79 -8.19 -4.04 -1.75
N SER A 80 -9.01 -5.04 -2.08
CA SER A 80 -8.53 -6.43 -2.20
C SER A 80 -7.46 -6.61 -3.30
N LYS A 81 -7.48 -5.80 -4.35
CA LYS A 81 -6.47 -5.80 -5.44
C LYS A 81 -5.16 -5.14 -5.05
N LEU A 82 -5.20 -4.23 -4.07
CA LEU A 82 -4.06 -3.49 -3.54
C LEU A 82 -3.25 -4.29 -2.53
N PHE A 83 -3.86 -5.31 -1.93
CA PHE A 83 -3.25 -6.05 -0.86
C PHE A 83 -2.41 -7.22 -1.40
N LYS A 84 -1.10 -7.18 -1.13
CA LYS A 84 -0.20 -8.31 -1.38
C LYS A 84 0.35 -8.84 -0.06
N LEU A 85 -0.10 -10.03 0.34
CA LEU A 85 0.47 -10.71 1.50
C LEU A 85 1.88 -11.24 1.17
N ARG A 86 2.87 -10.84 1.98
CA ARG A 86 4.22 -11.40 1.92
C ARG A 86 4.56 -12.00 3.29
N LEU A 87 4.64 -13.31 3.34
CA LEU A 87 5.06 -14.04 4.54
C LEU A 87 6.59 -14.16 4.52
N ILE A 88 7.26 -13.54 5.50
CA ILE A 88 8.70 -13.65 5.69
C ILE A 88 8.91 -14.67 6.82
N ARG A 89 9.32 -15.90 6.45
CA ARG A 89 9.48 -17.02 7.39
C ARG A 89 10.83 -16.97 8.12
N LYS A 90 10.82 -17.28 9.41
CA LYS A 90 11.87 -18.09 10.07
C LYS A 90 11.27 -19.51 10.27
N PRO A 91 12.04 -20.60 10.11
CA PRO A 91 11.55 -21.90 9.62
C PRO A 91 10.72 -22.80 10.57
N SER A 92 10.02 -22.28 11.58
CA SER A 92 9.42 -23.14 12.63
C SER A 92 8.00 -23.68 12.38
N PHE A 93 7.23 -23.16 11.42
CA PHE A 93 5.83 -23.56 11.23
C PHE A 93 5.64 -24.63 10.14
N LYS A 94 5.04 -25.78 10.50
CA LYS A 94 4.83 -26.93 9.59
C LYS A 94 3.75 -26.69 8.52
N PHE A 95 2.67 -25.99 8.85
CA PHE A 95 1.58 -25.71 7.91
C PHE A 95 1.02 -24.31 8.12
N MET A 96 0.68 -23.62 7.03
CA MET A 96 0.02 -22.31 7.08
C MET A 96 -1.09 -22.30 6.03
N LYS A 97 -2.31 -21.97 6.47
CA LYS A 97 -3.50 -21.88 5.61
C LYS A 97 -3.95 -20.42 5.59
N LEU A 98 -3.93 -19.80 4.41
CA LEU A 98 -4.49 -18.48 4.19
C LEU A 98 -5.94 -18.63 3.73
N ILE A 99 -6.88 -18.00 4.44
CA ILE A 99 -8.29 -18.00 4.08
C ILE A 99 -8.68 -16.56 3.77
N LYS A 100 -9.16 -16.31 2.55
CA LYS A 100 -9.75 -15.04 2.16
C LYS A 100 -11.23 -15.08 2.57
N LEU A 101 -11.61 -14.25 3.53
CA LEU A 101 -13.01 -14.02 3.88
C LEU A 101 -13.48 -12.81 3.09
N GLY A 102 -14.49 -12.99 2.23
CA GLY A 102 -15.17 -11.90 1.53
C GLY A 102 -16.47 -11.60 2.23
N THR A 103 -16.67 -10.35 2.64
CA THR A 103 -17.97 -9.78 3.00
C THR A 103 -18.61 -9.10 1.80
#